data_AF-A0A257H2F8-F1
#
_entry.id   AF-A0A257H2F8-F1
#
_cell.length_a   1.000
_cell.length_b   1.000
_cell.length_c   1.000
_cell.angle_alpha   90.00
_cell.angle_beta   90.00
_cell.angle_gamma   90.00
#
_symmetry.space_group_name_H-M   'P 1'
#
loop_
_entity.id
_entity.type
_entity.pdbx_description
1 polymer ?
#
loop_
_entity_poly.entity_id
_entity_poly.type
_entity_poly.pdbx_seq_one_letter_code
_entity_poly.pdbx_strand_id
1 'polypeptide(L)'
;MSEGKSRSPLADRKFGLAWSYSSISDEVLVRKALAHGAFHLLLEATLHHGLTFVEQQLAVMLADEEGGLSPRAEAEIRRKLRNISRGIAAAERNSSVRHLAE
;
A
#
# COMPACT_ATOMS: atom_id res chain seq x y z
N MET A 1 24.77 -9.95 -11.85
CA MET A 1 23.48 -9.91 -12.56
C MET A 1 22.50 -9.22 -11.64
N SER A 2 22.31 -7.90 -11.78
CA SER A 2 21.37 -7.14 -10.95
C SER A 2 20.09 -6.97 -11.75
N GLU A 3 19.08 -7.78 -11.42
CA GLU A 3 17.71 -7.53 -11.84
C GLU A 3 17.31 -6.13 -11.36
N GLY A 4 17.03 -5.24 -12.29
CA GLY A 4 16.56 -3.89 -11.98
C GLY A 4 15.20 -3.98 -11.29
N LYS A 5 15.17 -3.88 -9.96
CA LYS A 5 13.93 -3.67 -9.21
C LYS A 5 13.24 -2.44 -9.79
N SER A 6 12.10 -2.65 -10.45
CA SER A 6 11.21 -1.58 -10.92
C SER A 6 10.93 -0.64 -9.75
N ARG A 7 11.21 0.66 -9.93
CA ARG A 7 11.08 1.67 -8.87
C ARG A 7 9.62 1.70 -8.38
N SER A 8 9.44 1.73 -7.05
CA SER A 8 8.13 1.88 -6.41
C SER A 8 7.37 3.08 -6.97
N PRO A 9 6.14 2.90 -7.50
CA PRO A 9 5.32 3.98 -8.01
C PRO A 9 5.07 5.07 -6.97
N LEU A 10 5.04 4.74 -5.67
CA LEU A 10 4.92 5.71 -4.58
C LEU A 10 6.07 6.73 -4.53
N ALA A 11 7.22 6.41 -5.12
CA ALA A 11 8.34 7.34 -5.25
C ALA A 11 8.14 8.37 -6.39
N ASP A 12 7.10 8.21 -7.21
CA ASP A 12 6.71 9.19 -8.23
C ASP A 12 6.20 10.47 -7.56
N ARG A 13 6.69 11.62 -8.04
CA ARG A 13 6.34 12.95 -7.53
C ARG A 13 4.83 13.20 -7.57
N LYS A 14 4.11 12.58 -8.50
CA LYS A 14 2.64 12.73 -8.62
C LYS A 14 1.87 12.31 -7.36
N PHE A 15 2.44 11.41 -6.55
CA PHE A 15 1.82 10.96 -5.30
C PHE A 15 2.19 11.85 -4.11
N GLY A 16 3.12 12.80 -4.27
CA GLY A 16 3.52 13.74 -3.22
C GLY A 16 4.27 13.11 -2.03
N LEU A 17 4.60 11.82 -2.08
CA LEU A 17 5.22 11.09 -0.95
C LEU A 17 6.75 11.22 -0.89
N ALA A 18 7.39 11.31 -2.06
CA ALA A 18 8.84 11.46 -2.21
C ALA A 18 9.17 12.80 -2.87
N TRP A 19 9.05 13.90 -2.11
CA TRP A 19 9.64 15.16 -2.53
C TRP A 19 11.17 15.00 -2.46
N SER A 20 11.80 14.77 -3.61
CA SER A 20 13.24 14.84 -3.91
C SER A 20 14.20 13.68 -3.58
N TYR A 21 13.85 12.66 -2.79
CA TYR A 21 14.78 11.54 -2.49
C TYR A 21 14.47 10.25 -3.28
N SER A 22 15.32 9.95 -4.25
CA SER A 22 15.20 8.78 -5.14
C SER A 22 15.61 7.45 -4.50
N SER A 23 16.17 7.47 -3.29
CA SER A 23 16.70 6.32 -2.53
C SER A 23 15.92 6.03 -1.25
N ILE A 24 14.73 6.61 -1.11
CA ILE A 24 13.88 6.37 0.07
C ILE A 24 13.42 4.91 0.08
N SER A 25 13.45 4.28 1.26
CA SER A 25 13.12 2.85 1.36
C SER A 25 11.63 2.62 1.17
N ASP A 26 11.28 1.41 0.72
CA ASP A 26 9.89 1.02 0.47
C ASP A 26 9.05 1.09 1.76
N GLU A 27 9.63 0.74 2.90
CA GLU A 27 8.99 0.86 4.20
C GLU A 27 8.59 2.31 4.51
N VAL A 28 9.49 3.27 4.23
CA VAL A 28 9.21 4.68 4.48
C VAL A 28 8.11 5.18 3.52
N LEU A 29 8.12 4.77 2.26
CA LEU A 29 7.08 5.14 1.29
C LEU A 29 5.71 4.60 1.70
N VAL A 30 5.64 3.34 2.11
CA VAL A 30 4.40 2.70 2.55
C VAL A 30 3.90 3.34 3.84
N ARG A 31 4.78 3.62 4.82
CA ARG A 31 4.38 4.34 6.04
C ARG A 31 3.88 5.75 5.75
N LYS A 32 4.47 6.47 4.79
CA LYS A 32 3.94 7.77 4.35
C LYS A 32 2.57 7.65 3.68
N ALA A 33 2.35 6.63 2.86
CA ALA A 33 1.04 6.36 2.27
C ALA A 33 -0.02 6.06 3.35
N LEU A 34 0.35 5.27 4.37
CA LEU A 34 -0.49 4.97 5.53
C LEU A 34 -0.80 6.22 6.35
N ALA A 35 0.21 7.05 6.66
CA ALA A 35 0.03 8.31 7.37
C ALA A 35 -0.91 9.28 6.63
N HIS A 36 -0.82 9.33 5.29
CA HIS A 36 -1.74 10.13 4.48
C HIS A 36 -3.16 9.53 4.44
N GLY A 37 -3.29 8.20 4.41
CA GLY A 37 -4.56 7.49 4.48
C GLY A 37 -5.47 7.65 3.25
N ALA A 38 -4.99 8.22 2.15
CA ALA A 38 -5.79 8.35 0.92
C ALA A 38 -5.94 7.00 0.21
N PHE A 39 -7.16 6.67 -0.25
CA PHE A 39 -7.47 5.35 -0.80
C PHE A 39 -6.57 4.97 -1.98
N HIS A 40 -6.33 5.88 -2.92
CA HIS A 40 -5.50 5.61 -4.10
C HIS A 40 -4.03 5.31 -3.74
N LEU A 41 -3.49 5.94 -2.69
CA LEU A 41 -2.14 5.67 -2.20
C LEU A 41 -2.05 4.29 -1.55
N LEU A 42 -3.06 3.90 -0.77
CA LEU A 42 -3.13 2.57 -0.16
C LEU A 42 -3.31 1.48 -1.21
N LEU A 43 -4.10 1.74 -2.26
CA LEU A 43 -4.26 0.84 -3.38
C LEU A 43 -2.93 0.65 -4.12
N GLU A 44 -2.25 1.75 -4.47
CA GLU A 44 -0.96 1.70 -5.17
C GLU A 44 0.10 0.95 -4.34
N ALA A 45 0.16 1.24 -3.03
CA ALA A 45 1.04 0.54 -2.10
C ALA A 45 0.75 -0.97 -2.07
N THR A 46 -0.53 -1.35 -2.06
CA THR A 46 -0.97 -2.74 -2.00
C THR A 46 -0.67 -3.49 -3.30
N LEU A 47 -0.91 -2.86 -4.46
CA LEU A 47 -0.64 -3.47 -5.76
C LEU A 47 0.86 -3.68 -6.01
N HIS A 48 1.71 -2.77 -5.51
CA HIS A 48 3.14 -2.84 -5.76
C HIS A 48 3.92 -3.67 -4.73
N HIS A 49 3.58 -3.53 -3.44
CA HIS A 49 4.32 -4.17 -2.34
C HIS A 49 3.58 -5.36 -1.72
N GLY A 50 2.32 -5.57 -2.08
CA GLY A 50 1.46 -6.59 -1.50
C GLY A 50 0.80 -6.16 -0.18
N LEU A 51 -0.42 -6.69 0.05
CA LEU A 51 -1.23 -6.35 1.22
C LEU A 51 -0.51 -6.68 2.54
N THR A 52 0.11 -7.86 2.62
CA THR A 52 0.82 -8.33 3.82
C THR A 52 1.92 -7.34 4.25
N PHE A 53 2.69 -6.82 3.30
CA PHE A 53 3.75 -5.85 3.61
C PHE A 53 3.17 -4.53 4.12
N VAL A 54 2.08 -4.05 3.51
CA VAL A 54 1.38 -2.84 3.96
C VAL A 54 0.83 -3.01 5.38
N GLU A 55 0.24 -4.16 5.71
CA GLU A 55 -0.27 -4.46 7.05
C GLU A 55 0.85 -4.55 8.10
N GLN A 56 2.01 -5.11 7.74
CA GLN A 56 3.20 -5.11 8.61
C GLN A 56 3.66 -3.68 8.93
N GLN A 57 3.74 -2.80 7.93
CA GLN A 57 4.12 -1.41 8.16
C GLN A 57 3.09 -0.65 9.00
N LEU A 58 1.80 -0.95 8.85
CA LEU A 58 0.76 -0.40 9.72
C LEU A 58 0.94 -0.87 11.17
N ALA A 59 1.24 -2.15 11.40
CA ALA A 59 1.50 -2.67 12.74
C ALA A 59 2.70 -1.99 13.40
N VAL A 60 3.78 -1.74 12.64
CA VAL A 60 4.93 -0.97 13.13
C VAL A 60 4.53 0.45 13.55
N MET A 61 3.72 1.15 12.74
CA MET A 61 3.25 2.50 13.08
C MET A 61 2.34 2.55 14.31
N LEU A 62 1.57 1.49 14.58
CA LEU A 62 0.67 1.42 15.73
C LEU A 62 1.39 1.03 17.02
N ALA A 63 2.55 0.37 16.93
CA ALA A 63 3.39 0.04 18.06
C ALA A 63 4.24 1.23 18.55
N ASP A 64 4.32 2.31 17.77
CA ASP A 64 5.06 3.52 18.10
C ASP A 64 4.20 4.48 18.94
N GLU A 65 4.59 4.69 20.20
CA GLU A 65 3.84 5.48 21.19
C GLU A 65 3.91 6.99 20.95
N GLU A 66 4.94 7.50 20.25
CA GLU A 66 5.18 8.94 20.09
C GLU A 66 4.63 9.53 18.78
N GLY A 67 4.35 8.70 17.77
CA GLY A 67 3.97 9.15 16.43
C GLY A 67 2.80 8.39 15.78
N GLY A 68 2.12 7.54 16.54
CA GLY A 68 1.08 6.65 16.05
C GLY A 68 -0.14 7.33 15.40
N LEU A 69 -0.87 6.56 14.60
CA LEU A 69 -2.13 6.99 14.00
C LEU A 69 -3.19 7.20 15.09
N SER A 70 -4.03 8.23 14.95
CA SER A 70 -5.21 8.35 15.82
C SER A 70 -6.14 7.14 15.63
N PRO A 71 -6.92 6.74 16.65
CA PRO A 71 -7.84 5.59 16.54
C PRO A 71 -8.81 5.71 15.36
N ARG A 72 -9.24 6.94 15.04
CA ARG A 72 -10.10 7.23 13.88
C ARG A 72 -9.36 6.98 12.56
N ALA A 73 -8.11 7.43 12.45
CA ALA A 73 -7.31 7.23 11.25
C ALA A 73 -7.00 5.74 11.05
N GLU A 74 -6.65 5.02 12.11
CA GLU A 74 -6.46 3.56 12.08
C GLU A 74 -7.71 2.84 11.57
N ALA A 75 -8.88 3.13 12.14
CA ALA A 75 -10.13 2.49 11.74
C ALA A 75 -10.44 2.70 10.26
N GLU A 76 -10.23 3.92 9.77
CA GLU A 76 -10.42 4.27 8.35
C GLU A 76 -9.42 3.58 7.43
N ILE A 77 -8.14 3.49 7.82
CA ILE A 77 -7.12 2.77 7.06
C ILE A 77 -7.47 1.28 6.99
N ARG A 78 -7.81 0.65 8.11
CA ARG A 78 -8.23 -0.76 8.14
C ARG A 78 -9.46 -1.01 7.26
N ARG A 79 -10.44 -0.09 7.28
CA ARG A 79 -11.62 -0.17 6.40
C ARG A 79 -11.22 -0.14 4.92
N LYS A 80 -10.31 0.75 4.53
CA LYS A 80 -9.83 0.87 3.15
C LYS A 80 -9.04 -0.37 2.71
N LEU A 81 -8.13 -0.87 3.55
CA LEU A 81 -7.36 -2.09 3.26
C LEU A 81 -8.27 -3.31 3.07
N ARG A 82 -9.30 -3.48 3.92
CA ARG A 82 -10.30 -4.54 3.72
C ARG A 82 -11.05 -4.41 2.39
N ASN A 83 -11.41 -3.19 1.99
CA ASN A 83 -12.08 -2.97 0.71
C ASN A 83 -11.16 -3.29 -0.48
N ILE A 84 -9.89 -2.91 -0.40
CA ILE A 84 -8.88 -3.23 -1.42
C ILE A 84 -8.71 -4.74 -1.53
N SER A 85 -8.50 -5.45 -0.41
CA SER A 85 -8.39 -6.91 -0.37
C SER A 85 -9.57 -7.61 -1.04
N ARG A 86 -10.80 -7.20 -0.70
CA ARG A 86 -12.03 -7.74 -1.32
C ARG A 86 -12.09 -7.47 -2.83
N GLY A 87 -11.68 -6.27 -3.26
CA GLY A 87 -11.63 -5.89 -4.66
C GLY A 87 -10.65 -6.74 -5.47
N ILE A 88 -9.44 -6.94 -4.94
CA ILE A 88 -8.42 -7.80 -5.56
C ILE A 88 -8.95 -9.23 -5.70
N ALA A 89 -9.45 -9.82 -4.62
CA ALA A 89 -9.99 -11.18 -4.65
C ALA A 89 -11.17 -11.34 -5.64
N ALA A 90 -12.00 -10.31 -5.80
CA ALA A 90 -13.08 -10.32 -6.79
C ALA A 90 -12.56 -10.27 -8.23
N ALA A 91 -11.52 -9.46 -8.50
CA ALA A 91 -10.89 -9.38 -9.81
C ALA A 91 -10.20 -10.70 -10.20
N GLU A 92 -9.51 -11.34 -9.26
CA GLU A 92 -8.87 -12.64 -9.47
C GLU A 92 -9.90 -13.73 -9.85
N ARG A 93 -11.00 -13.85 -9.08
CA ARG A 93 -12.07 -14.81 -9.39
C ARG A 93 -12.66 -14.58 -10.78
N ASN A 94 -12.95 -13.33 -11.15
CA ASN A 94 -13.49 -13.01 -12.47
C ASN A 94 -12.51 -13.37 -13.60
N SER A 95 -11.21 -13.21 -13.36
CA SER A 95 -10.18 -13.56 -14.33
C SER A 95 -10.08 -15.08 -14.51
N SER A 96 -10.17 -15.85 -13.43
CA SER A 96 -10.20 -17.32 -13.49
C SER A 96 -11.44 -17.87 -14.22
N VAL A 97 -12.62 -17.25 -14.04
CA VAL A 97 -13.85 -17.66 -14.75
C VAL A 97 -13.74 -17.42 -16.26
N ARG A 98 -13.13 -16.31 -16.69
CA ARG A 98 -12.94 -16.02 -18.13
C ARG A 98 -12.01 -17.04 -18.81
N HIS A 99 -10.94 -17.45 -18.14
CA HIS A 99 -9.98 -18.41 -18.70
C HIS A 99 -10.53 -19.85 -18.85
N LEU A 100 -11.61 -20.19 -18.13
CA LEU A 100 -12.30 -21.49 -18.26
C LEU A 100 -13.42 -21.48 -19.33
N ALA A 101 -13.76 -20.32 -19.88
CA ALA A 101 -14.82 -20.13 -20.87
C ALA A 101 -14.30 -19.99 -22.31
N GLU A 102 -12.98 -20.08 -22.50
CA GLU A 102 -12.25 -20.10 -23.78
C GLU A 102 -11.71 -21.51 -24.06
#